data_AF-A0A7K0J331-F1
#
_entry.id   AF-A0A7K0J331-F1
#
_cell.length_a   1.000
_cell.length_b   1.000
_cell.length_c   1.000
_cell.angle_alpha   90.00
_cell.angle_beta   90.00
_cell.angle_gamma   90.00
#
_symmetry.space_group_name_H-M   'P 1'
#
loop_
_entity.id
_entity.type
_entity.pdbx_description
1 polymer ?
#
loop_
_entity_poly.entity_id
_entity_poly.type
_entity_poly.pdbx_seq_one_letter_code
_entity_poly.pdbx_strand_id
1 'polypeptide(L)'
;MINNFGFDKGYDKTIKGINRQGYERTLSVSEWLQEGSTDEDALSFCRASRHFHNPTFSTPDPDIYNWDGSKMSDSYLVDIFCALATRYSDVTWATGYLSPTGPYITRDGQDMGWDNARSYFYEALTSTDHAVKEAKFVKSFRAVGMVMHLLQDMAVPAHVRNDMSSHLLYSKSQSPLTKTI
;
A
#
# COMPACT_ATOMS: atom_id res chain seq x y z
N MET A 1 20.38 -5.43 -16.58
CA MET A 1 20.32 -5.55 -15.10
C MET A 1 19.32 -6.63 -14.66
N ILE A 2 18.14 -6.75 -15.29
CA ILE A 2 17.09 -7.74 -14.97
C ILE A 2 17.46 -9.22 -15.30
N ASN A 3 18.22 -9.48 -16.36
CA ASN A 3 18.56 -10.85 -16.79
C ASN A 3 19.46 -11.63 -15.81
N ASN A 4 20.16 -10.94 -14.89
CA ASN A 4 21.07 -11.57 -13.93
C ASN A 4 20.34 -12.17 -12.70
N PHE A 5 19.03 -11.95 -12.59
CA PHE A 5 18.20 -12.45 -11.47
C PHE A 5 17.27 -13.60 -11.86
N GLY A 6 17.42 -14.18 -13.05
CA GLY A 6 16.55 -15.25 -13.54
C GLY A 6 15.25 -14.78 -14.20
N PHE A 7 15.10 -13.46 -14.41
CA PHE A 7 13.99 -12.83 -15.11
C PHE A 7 14.35 -12.54 -16.58
N ASP A 8 14.63 -13.59 -17.34
CA ASP A 8 14.96 -13.53 -18.77
C ASP A 8 13.90 -12.82 -19.64
N LYS A 9 12.65 -12.81 -19.19
CA LYS A 9 11.51 -12.10 -19.80
C LYS A 9 11.12 -10.82 -19.06
N GLY A 10 11.93 -10.34 -18.11
CA GLY A 10 11.63 -9.17 -17.29
C GLY A 10 10.26 -9.22 -16.63
N TYR A 11 9.45 -8.17 -16.84
CA TYR A 11 8.13 -8.07 -16.20
C TYR A 11 7.09 -9.06 -16.77
N ASP A 12 7.36 -9.66 -17.93
CA ASP A 12 6.52 -10.71 -18.55
C ASP A 12 6.86 -12.12 -18.05
N LYS A 13 7.88 -12.26 -17.19
CA LYS A 13 8.19 -13.54 -16.56
C LYS A 13 7.02 -13.96 -15.67
N THR A 14 6.48 -15.15 -15.92
CA THR A 14 5.46 -15.75 -15.07
C THR A 14 6.06 -16.47 -13.88
N ILE A 15 5.46 -16.30 -12.71
CA ILE A 15 5.85 -16.96 -11.46
C ILE A 15 4.59 -17.56 -10.83
N LYS A 16 4.73 -18.79 -10.35
CA LYS A 16 3.70 -19.48 -9.60
C LYS A 16 3.67 -18.98 -8.15
N GLY A 17 2.49 -18.68 -7.62
CA GLY A 17 2.34 -18.09 -6.29
C GLY A 17 0.95 -18.20 -5.72
N ILE A 18 0.79 -17.74 -4.48
CA ILE A 18 -0.50 -17.68 -3.79
C ILE A 18 -1.01 -16.24 -3.82
N ASN A 19 -2.21 -16.08 -4.36
CA ASN A 19 -2.91 -14.81 -4.45
C ASN A 19 -3.53 -14.43 -3.09
N ARG A 20 -4.13 -13.24 -2.97
CA ARG A 20 -4.74 -12.81 -1.70
C ARG A 20 -5.79 -13.77 -1.14
N GLN A 21 -6.62 -14.36 -2.00
CA GLN A 21 -7.69 -15.26 -1.58
C GLN A 21 -7.18 -16.66 -1.21
N GLY A 22 -5.86 -16.90 -1.23
CA GLY A 22 -5.26 -18.19 -0.91
C GLY A 22 -5.23 -19.16 -2.09
N TYR A 23 -5.60 -18.72 -3.29
CA TYR A 23 -5.56 -19.55 -4.49
C TYR A 23 -4.20 -19.52 -5.16
N GLU A 24 -3.79 -20.68 -5.64
CA GLU A 24 -2.60 -20.81 -6.47
C GLU A 24 -2.85 -20.22 -7.86
N ARG A 25 -1.95 -19.35 -8.31
CA ARG A 25 -1.99 -18.69 -9.61
C ARG A 25 -0.60 -18.69 -10.24
N THR A 26 -0.56 -18.65 -11.57
CA THR A 26 0.66 -18.40 -12.34
C THR A 26 0.44 -17.10 -13.09
N LEU A 27 1.05 -16.02 -12.62
CA LEU A 27 0.90 -14.67 -13.16
C LEU A 27 2.27 -14.09 -13.53
N SER A 28 2.30 -13.15 -14.45
CA SER A 28 3.49 -12.36 -14.75
C SER A 28 3.89 -11.49 -13.55
N VAL A 29 5.13 -11.00 -13.54
CA VAL A 29 5.56 -10.00 -12.55
C VAL A 29 4.66 -8.75 -12.60
N SER A 30 4.29 -8.30 -13.80
CA SER A 30 3.39 -7.15 -13.95
C SER A 30 1.98 -7.42 -13.42
N GLU A 31 1.46 -8.63 -13.54
CA GLU A 31 0.18 -9.03 -12.98
C GLU A 31 0.24 -9.15 -11.45
N TRP A 32 1.33 -9.67 -10.87
CA TRP A 32 1.51 -9.69 -9.41
C TRP A 32 1.63 -8.28 -8.80
N LEU A 33 2.28 -7.35 -9.50
CA LEU A 33 2.31 -5.93 -9.13
C LEU A 33 0.91 -5.31 -9.16
N GLN A 34 0.14 -5.58 -10.22
CA GLN A 34 -1.24 -5.10 -10.35
C GLN A 34 -2.14 -5.67 -9.26
N GLU A 35 -2.05 -6.98 -8.97
CA GLU A 35 -2.82 -7.60 -7.89
C GLU A 35 -2.52 -6.90 -6.55
N GLY A 36 -1.24 -6.70 -6.23
CA GLY A 36 -0.82 -5.97 -5.03
C GLY A 36 -1.42 -4.57 -4.95
N SER A 37 -1.38 -3.81 -6.05
CA SER A 37 -1.99 -2.47 -6.11
C SER A 37 -3.50 -2.53 -5.84
N THR A 38 -4.23 -3.43 -6.49
CA THR A 38 -5.69 -3.55 -6.28
C THR A 38 -6.07 -4.08 -4.90
N ASP A 39 -5.22 -4.90 -4.28
CA ASP A 39 -5.46 -5.47 -2.97
C ASP A 39 -5.43 -4.42 -1.86
N GLU A 40 -4.68 -3.32 -2.04
CA GLU A 40 -4.50 -2.27 -1.03
C GLU A 40 -5.84 -1.67 -0.59
N ASP A 41 -6.72 -1.34 -1.55
CA ASP A 41 -8.09 -0.88 -1.27
C ASP A 41 -9.03 -2.00 -0.79
N ALA A 42 -8.80 -3.22 -1.26
CA ALA A 42 -9.77 -4.30 -1.12
C ALA A 42 -9.68 -5.05 0.21
N LEU A 43 -8.65 -4.81 1.04
CA LEU A 43 -8.42 -5.54 2.30
C LEU A 43 -9.50 -5.28 3.33
N SER A 44 -9.75 -4.01 3.66
CA SER A 44 -10.79 -3.61 4.61
C SER A 44 -11.04 -2.11 4.53
N PHE A 45 -12.23 -1.71 4.97
CA PHE A 45 -12.57 -0.30 5.16
C PHE A 45 -11.59 0.43 6.11
N CYS A 46 -11.07 -0.27 7.13
CA CYS A 46 -10.09 0.30 8.04
C CYS A 46 -8.71 0.46 7.41
N ARG A 47 -8.34 -0.41 6.46
CA ARG A 47 -7.11 -0.25 5.67
C ARG A 47 -7.20 0.97 4.75
N ALA A 48 -8.32 1.16 4.07
CA ALA A 48 -8.56 2.35 3.23
C ALA A 48 -8.38 3.68 3.99
N SER A 49 -8.68 3.72 5.30
CA SER A 49 -8.46 4.93 6.12
C SER A 49 -6.99 5.32 6.29
N ARG A 50 -6.06 4.44 5.91
CA ARG A 50 -4.61 4.64 5.99
C ARG A 50 -4.02 5.21 4.70
N HIS A 51 -4.84 5.54 3.69
CA HIS A 51 -4.41 6.03 2.38
C HIS A 51 -4.29 7.57 2.30
N PHE A 52 -4.33 8.25 3.45
CA PHE A 52 -4.39 9.70 3.54
C PHE A 52 -3.12 10.23 4.19
N HIS A 53 -2.58 11.30 3.62
CA HIS A 53 -1.46 12.02 4.21
C HIS A 53 -1.54 13.49 3.81
N ASN A 54 -1.85 14.37 4.75
CA ASN A 54 -1.76 15.81 4.55
C ASN A 54 -0.30 16.29 4.70
N PRO A 55 0.38 16.67 3.60
CA PRO A 55 1.78 17.11 3.65
C PRO A 55 1.93 18.52 4.22
N THR A 56 0.84 19.28 4.36
CA THR A 56 0.84 20.63 4.95
C THR A 56 0.49 20.62 6.44
N PHE A 57 0.22 19.44 7.02
CA PHE A 57 0.03 19.33 8.46
C PHE A 57 1.39 19.47 9.16
N SER A 58 1.66 20.67 9.66
CA SER A 58 2.79 20.94 10.54
C SER A 58 2.31 21.14 11.97
N THR A 59 3.20 20.92 12.93
CA THR A 59 3.00 21.45 14.28
C THR A 59 3.12 22.99 14.27
N PRO A 60 2.94 23.70 15.40
CA PRO A 60 3.21 25.14 15.47
C PRO A 60 4.65 25.51 15.06
N ASP A 61 5.58 24.55 15.13
CA ASP A 61 6.87 24.63 14.48
C ASP A 61 6.76 24.14 13.02
N PRO A 62 6.93 25.03 12.01
CA PRO A 62 6.79 24.71 10.60
C PRO A 62 7.88 23.77 10.07
N ASP A 63 9.00 23.62 10.79
CA ASP A 63 10.10 22.72 10.40
C ASP A 63 9.90 21.29 10.94
N ILE A 64 8.89 21.07 11.79
CA ILE A 64 8.52 19.76 12.33
C ILE A 64 7.29 19.22 11.61
N TYR A 65 7.56 18.45 10.56
CA TYR A 65 6.55 17.61 9.89
C TYR A 65 6.16 16.46 10.81
N ASN A 66 4.89 16.44 11.22
CA ASN A 66 4.34 15.38 12.06
C ASN A 66 3.42 14.48 11.23
N TRP A 67 3.96 13.37 10.73
CA TRP A 67 3.17 12.43 9.92
C TRP A 67 2.07 11.72 10.72
N ASP A 68 2.13 11.70 12.06
CA ASP A 68 1.04 11.16 12.87
C ASP A 68 -0.21 12.05 12.80
N GLY A 69 -0.03 13.36 12.72
CA GLY A 69 -1.14 14.32 12.52
C GLY A 69 -1.61 14.41 11.07
N SER A 70 -0.78 14.00 10.11
CA SER A 70 -1.12 13.99 8.68
C SER A 70 -2.16 12.94 8.28
N LYS A 71 -2.58 12.03 9.16
CA LYS A 71 -3.55 10.95 8.85
C LYS A 71 -4.98 11.45 8.63
N MET A 72 -5.82 10.62 7.98
CA MET A 72 -7.25 10.90 7.75
C MET A 72 -7.97 11.33 9.05
N SER A 73 -8.77 12.39 8.98
CA SER A 73 -9.34 13.04 10.17
C SER A 73 -10.82 13.44 10.05
N ASP A 74 -11.50 13.16 8.93
CA ASP A 74 -12.81 13.72 8.60
C ASP A 74 -13.97 12.71 8.54
N SER A 75 -13.80 11.48 9.07
CA SER A 75 -14.81 10.42 8.93
C SER A 75 -15.23 9.77 10.25
N TYR A 76 -16.40 10.16 10.74
CA TYR A 76 -17.04 9.60 11.95
C TYR A 76 -17.32 8.08 11.82
N LEU A 77 -17.68 7.60 10.62
CA LEU A 77 -17.91 6.18 10.41
C LEU A 77 -16.64 5.36 10.59
N VAL A 78 -15.50 5.84 10.10
CA VAL A 78 -14.21 5.18 10.33
C VAL A 78 -13.87 5.21 11.82
N ASP A 79 -14.13 6.32 12.53
CA ASP A 79 -13.85 6.41 13.97
C ASP A 79 -14.63 5.35 14.77
N ILE A 80 -15.88 5.05 14.41
CA ILE A 80 -16.67 3.98 15.04
C ILE A 80 -16.17 2.60 14.62
N PHE A 81 -16.18 2.31 13.32
CA PHE A 81 -15.97 0.95 12.82
C PHE A 81 -14.52 0.48 12.92
N CYS A 82 -13.58 1.41 13.04
CA CYS A 82 -12.16 1.14 13.12
C CYS A 82 -11.56 1.59 14.45
N ALA A 83 -12.37 1.77 15.50
CA ALA A 83 -11.93 2.26 16.81
C ALA A 83 -10.79 1.45 17.45
N LEU A 84 -10.73 0.14 17.16
CA LEU A 84 -9.68 -0.76 17.67
C LEU A 84 -8.45 -0.83 16.75
N ALA A 85 -8.52 -0.26 15.55
CA ALA A 85 -7.41 -0.27 14.60
C ALA A 85 -6.63 1.04 14.71
N THR A 86 -5.31 0.93 14.92
CA THR A 86 -4.45 2.11 14.86
C THR A 86 -4.49 2.72 13.46
N ARG A 87 -4.80 4.01 13.38
CA ARG A 87 -4.77 4.79 12.15
C ARG A 87 -3.39 5.42 11.98
N TYR A 88 -2.82 5.22 10.80
CA TYR A 88 -1.55 5.80 10.37
C TYR A 88 -1.81 6.73 9.18
N SER A 89 -0.92 7.70 8.94
CA SER A 89 -0.92 8.36 7.62
C SER A 89 -0.38 7.40 6.57
N ASP A 90 -0.65 7.68 5.30
CA ASP A 90 -0.19 6.90 4.15
C ASP A 90 1.31 6.61 4.20
N VAL A 91 2.11 7.66 4.35
CA VAL A 91 3.57 7.55 4.37
C VAL A 91 4.04 6.70 5.55
N THR A 92 3.45 6.89 6.73
CA THR A 92 3.74 6.02 7.89
C THR A 92 3.30 4.59 7.59
N TRP A 93 2.10 4.36 7.03
CA TRP A 93 1.57 3.04 6.70
C TRP A 93 2.47 2.26 5.72
N ALA A 94 3.00 2.96 4.71
CA ALA A 94 3.89 2.41 3.70
C ALA A 94 5.31 2.13 4.25
N THR A 95 5.85 3.02 5.09
CA THR A 95 7.29 3.04 5.39
C THR A 95 7.66 2.69 6.83
N GLY A 96 6.75 2.89 7.78
CA GLY A 96 7.02 2.74 9.20
C GLY A 96 7.63 3.93 9.91
N TYR A 97 7.96 5.00 9.20
CA TYR A 97 8.53 6.18 9.84
C TYR A 97 7.45 7.17 10.28
N LEU A 98 7.71 7.93 11.33
CA LEU A 98 6.83 9.02 11.80
C LEU A 98 7.23 10.41 11.26
N SER A 99 8.40 10.51 10.64
CA SER A 99 8.89 11.70 9.95
C SER A 99 10.06 11.31 9.03
N PRO A 100 10.56 12.18 8.13
CA PRO A 100 11.65 11.84 7.20
C PRO A 100 12.94 11.32 7.87
N THR A 101 13.22 11.78 9.09
CA THR A 101 14.39 11.39 9.89
C THR A 101 13.99 10.84 11.27
N GLY A 102 12.72 10.46 11.43
CA GLY A 102 12.12 10.11 12.70
C GLY A 102 12.27 8.64 13.10
N PRO A 103 11.67 8.25 14.25
CA PRO A 103 11.67 6.87 14.69
C PRO A 103 10.88 5.98 13.72
N TYR A 104 11.35 4.73 13.60
CA TYR A 104 10.61 3.65 12.96
C TYR A 104 9.66 3.01 13.98
N ILE A 105 8.45 2.66 13.53
CA ILE A 105 7.43 1.97 14.32
C ILE A 105 6.94 0.71 13.62
N THR A 106 6.57 -0.29 14.43
CA THR A 106 5.80 -1.44 13.95
C THR A 106 4.36 -1.02 13.73
N ARG A 107 3.80 -1.38 12.57
CA ARG A 107 2.44 -1.04 12.16
C ARG A 107 1.58 -2.27 12.26
N ASP A 108 0.55 -2.21 13.10
CA ASP A 108 -0.30 -3.36 13.31
C ASP A 108 -1.08 -3.73 12.03
N GLY A 109 -1.00 -5.01 11.66
CA GLY A 109 -1.57 -5.56 10.45
C GLY A 109 -0.91 -5.09 9.13
N GLN A 110 0.30 -4.53 9.15
CA GLN A 110 1.08 -4.27 7.94
C GLN A 110 2.13 -5.34 7.72
N ASP A 111 2.00 -6.11 6.64
CA ASP A 111 2.98 -7.12 6.21
C ASP A 111 3.45 -6.92 4.76
N MET A 112 3.01 -5.84 4.10
CA MET A 112 3.28 -5.55 2.69
C MET A 112 3.79 -4.11 2.48
N GLY A 113 4.38 -3.51 3.50
CA GLY A 113 5.04 -2.21 3.41
C GLY A 113 6.38 -2.26 2.67
N TRP A 114 7.03 -1.10 2.55
CA TRP A 114 8.30 -0.95 1.83
C TRP A 114 9.44 -1.80 2.40
N ASP A 115 9.54 -1.89 3.72
CA ASP A 115 10.52 -2.74 4.41
C ASP A 115 10.24 -4.23 4.19
N ASN A 116 8.94 -4.63 4.16
CA ASN A 116 8.55 -5.99 3.84
C ASN A 116 8.91 -6.35 2.39
N ALA A 117 8.61 -5.47 1.42
CA ALA A 117 8.94 -5.67 0.02
C ALA A 117 10.43 -5.95 -0.20
N ARG A 118 11.29 -5.17 0.46
CA ARG A 118 12.75 -5.35 0.44
C ARG A 118 13.20 -6.63 1.12
N SER A 119 12.63 -6.96 2.28
CA SER A 119 12.94 -8.18 3.01
C SER A 119 12.58 -9.42 2.19
N TYR A 120 11.39 -9.45 1.60
CA TYR A 120 10.96 -10.52 0.71
C TYR A 120 11.84 -10.64 -0.53
N PHE A 121 12.25 -9.52 -1.13
CA PHE A 121 13.17 -9.54 -2.25
C PHE A 121 14.53 -10.14 -1.87
N TYR A 122 15.09 -9.73 -0.73
CA TYR A 122 16.34 -10.27 -0.23
C TYR A 122 16.25 -11.78 0.04
N GLU A 123 15.18 -12.23 0.70
CA GLU A 123 14.94 -13.65 0.94
C GLU A 123 14.80 -14.44 -0.38
N ALA A 124 14.13 -13.87 -1.38
CA ALA A 124 14.00 -14.50 -2.71
C ALA A 124 15.38 -14.67 -3.38
N LEU A 125 16.23 -13.66 -3.30
CA LEU A 125 17.57 -13.69 -3.90
C LEU A 125 18.53 -14.66 -3.20
N THR A 126 18.36 -14.86 -1.89
CA THR A 126 19.29 -15.64 -1.07
C THR A 126 18.84 -17.07 -0.80
N SER A 127 17.56 -17.38 -1.01
CA SER A 127 17.04 -18.74 -0.84
C SER A 127 17.66 -19.73 -1.83
N THR A 128 18.13 -20.86 -1.30
CA THR A 128 18.54 -22.05 -2.08
C THR A 128 17.36 -22.94 -2.44
N ASP A 129 16.25 -22.85 -1.71
CA ASP A 129 14.99 -23.53 -2.03
C ASP A 129 14.24 -22.73 -3.11
N HIS A 130 13.91 -23.41 -4.22
CA HIS A 130 13.23 -22.82 -5.36
C HIS A 130 11.79 -22.40 -5.05
N ALA A 131 11.05 -23.20 -4.29
CA ALA A 131 9.66 -22.90 -3.93
C ALA A 131 9.61 -21.68 -2.99
N VAL A 132 10.52 -21.62 -2.01
CA VAL A 132 10.65 -20.45 -1.12
C VAL A 132 11.04 -19.21 -1.92
N LYS A 133 11.98 -19.33 -2.86
CA LYS A 133 12.41 -18.24 -3.75
C LYS A 133 11.25 -17.65 -4.53
N GLU A 134 10.49 -18.47 -5.23
CA GLU A 134 9.33 -18.01 -6.02
C GLU A 134 8.26 -17.37 -5.14
N ALA A 135 7.93 -18.00 -4.00
CA ALA A 135 6.96 -17.45 -3.05
C ALA A 135 7.38 -16.07 -2.52
N LYS A 136 8.68 -15.87 -2.26
CA LYS A 136 9.23 -14.59 -1.78
C LYS A 136 9.29 -13.53 -2.87
N PHE A 137 9.56 -13.90 -4.12
CA PHE A 137 9.41 -12.98 -5.25
C PHE A 137 7.95 -12.52 -5.40
N VAL A 138 6.99 -13.44 -5.37
CA VAL A 138 5.55 -13.11 -5.45
C VAL A 138 5.16 -12.14 -4.34
N LYS A 139 5.55 -12.41 -3.09
CA LYS A 139 5.28 -11.48 -1.97
C LYS A 139 5.95 -10.12 -2.17
N SER A 140 7.19 -10.09 -2.64
CA SER A 140 7.89 -8.84 -2.93
C SER A 140 7.16 -7.99 -3.98
N PHE A 141 6.78 -8.59 -5.11
CA PHE A 141 6.06 -7.87 -6.17
C PHE A 141 4.69 -7.37 -5.72
N ARG A 142 3.94 -8.18 -4.97
CA ARG A 142 2.66 -7.73 -4.38
C ARG A 142 2.85 -6.58 -3.40
N ALA A 143 3.85 -6.65 -2.52
CA ALA A 143 4.16 -5.57 -1.59
C ALA A 143 4.59 -4.27 -2.32
N VAL A 144 5.39 -4.38 -3.40
CA VAL A 144 5.69 -3.22 -4.24
C VAL A 144 4.42 -2.63 -4.86
N GLY A 145 3.51 -3.48 -5.36
CA GLY A 145 2.22 -3.05 -5.88
C GLY A 145 1.39 -2.26 -4.85
N MET A 146 1.32 -2.76 -3.61
CA MET A 146 0.65 -2.07 -2.50
C MET A 146 1.29 -0.72 -2.17
N VAL A 147 2.63 -0.64 -2.12
CA VAL A 147 3.33 0.64 -1.90
C VAL A 147 3.13 1.61 -3.07
N MET A 148 3.07 1.11 -4.30
CA MET A 148 2.78 1.93 -5.48
C MET A 148 1.36 2.50 -5.45
N HIS A 149 0.37 1.74 -4.96
CA HIS A 149 -0.99 2.23 -4.75
C HIS A 149 -1.01 3.43 -3.80
N LEU A 150 -0.38 3.29 -2.63
CA LEU A 150 -0.26 4.36 -1.64
C LEU A 150 0.43 5.61 -2.23
N LEU A 151 1.49 5.41 -3.03
CA LEU A 151 2.13 6.50 -3.75
C LEU A 151 1.22 7.19 -4.78
N GLN A 152 0.36 6.43 -5.47
CA GLN A 152 -0.63 6.99 -6.40
C GLN A 152 -1.70 7.82 -5.68
N ASP A 153 -2.12 7.39 -4.49
CA ASP A 153 -3.07 8.13 -3.67
C ASP A 153 -2.53 9.52 -3.29
N MET A 154 -1.21 9.68 -3.15
CA MET A 154 -0.59 11.00 -2.93
C MET A 154 -0.73 11.98 -4.10
N ALA A 155 -1.14 11.50 -5.28
CA ALA A 155 -1.49 12.35 -6.42
C ALA A 155 -2.97 12.74 -6.45
N VAL A 156 -3.81 12.21 -5.55
CA VAL A 156 -5.25 12.47 -5.50
C VAL A 156 -5.56 13.56 -4.46
N PRO A 157 -6.16 14.70 -4.86
CA PRO A 157 -6.38 15.84 -3.95
C PRO A 157 -7.16 15.54 -2.67
N ALA A 158 -8.02 14.52 -2.66
CA ALA A 158 -8.77 14.13 -1.47
C ALA A 158 -7.88 13.42 -0.43
N HIS A 159 -6.96 12.57 -0.89
CA HIS A 159 -6.04 11.81 -0.03
C HIS A 159 -5.00 12.72 0.64
N VAL A 160 -4.54 13.77 -0.05
CA VAL A 160 -3.59 14.74 0.50
C VAL A 160 -4.22 15.89 1.31
N ARG A 161 -5.55 15.92 1.41
CA ARG A 161 -6.29 16.92 2.23
C ARG A 161 -7.03 16.30 3.41
N ASN A 162 -6.85 15.00 3.65
CA ASN A 162 -7.61 14.23 4.65
C ASN A 162 -9.13 14.39 4.45
N ASP A 163 -9.59 14.30 3.20
CA ASP A 163 -10.99 14.53 2.81
C ASP A 163 -11.62 13.23 2.27
N MET A 164 -11.88 12.29 3.17
CA MET A 164 -12.52 11.01 2.86
C MET A 164 -13.94 11.23 2.31
N SER A 165 -14.64 12.24 2.79
CA SER A 165 -16.01 12.52 2.36
C SER A 165 -16.09 12.86 0.87
N SER A 166 -15.26 13.77 0.39
CA SER A 166 -15.18 14.10 -1.04
C SER A 166 -14.65 12.95 -1.87
N HIS A 167 -13.70 12.16 -1.34
CA HIS A 167 -13.22 10.95 -2.03
C HIS A 167 -14.38 9.99 -2.32
N LEU A 168 -15.20 9.67 -1.31
CA LEU A 168 -16.34 8.78 -1.48
C LEU A 168 -17.42 9.33 -2.42
N LEU A 169 -17.69 10.64 -2.38
CA LEU A 169 -18.64 11.30 -3.28
C LEU A 169 -18.17 11.22 -4.74
N TYR A 170 -16.90 11.54 -5.00
CA TYR A 170 -16.31 11.45 -6.33
C TYR A 170 -16.32 10.00 -6.85
N SER A 171 -15.85 9.05 -6.05
CA SER A 171 -15.83 7.63 -6.42
C SER A 171 -17.23 7.09 -6.75
N LYS A 172 -18.26 7.51 -6.01
CA LYS A 172 -19.66 7.20 -6.34
C LYS A 172 -20.10 7.81 -7.68
N SER A 173 -19.74 9.07 -7.95
CA SER A 173 -20.09 9.74 -9.21
C SER A 173 -19.47 9.11 -10.45
N GLN A 174 -18.32 8.42 -10.29
CA GLN A 174 -17.65 7.69 -11.37
C GLN A 174 -18.27 6.31 -11.63
N SER A 175 -19.16 5.83 -10.75
CA SER A 175 -19.87 4.56 -10.94
C SER A 175 -20.76 4.62 -12.20
N PRO A 176 -20.79 3.56 -13.03
CA PRO A 176 -21.61 3.52 -14.23
C PRO A 176 -23.11 3.73 -13.97
N LEU A 177 -23.57 3.60 -12.73
CA LEU A 177 -24.97 3.81 -12.34
C LEU A 177 -25.37 5.29 -12.20
N THR A 178 -24.43 6.25 -12.16
CA THR A 178 -24.72 7.69 -12.00
C THR A 178 -24.50 8.52 -13.27
N LYS A 179 -24.03 7.92 -14.37
CA LYS A 179 -23.81 8.61 -15.66
C LYS A 179 -25.06 8.68 -16.55
N THR A 180 -26.21 8.98 -15.96
CA THR A 180 -27.45 9.27 -16.72
C THR A 180 -28.07 10.56 -16.20
N ILE A 181 -27.61 11.69 -16.74
CA ILE A 181 -28.36 12.95 -16.82
C ILE A 181 -28.03 13.57 -18.18
#